data_AF-A0A2H5A061-F1
#
_entry.id   AF-A0A2H5A061-F1
#
_cell.length_a   1.000
_cell.length_b   1.000
_cell.length_c   1.000
_cell.angle_alpha   90.00
_cell.angle_beta   90.00
_cell.angle_gamma   90.00
#
_symmetry.space_group_name_H-M   'P 1'
#
loop_
_entity.id
_entity.type
_entity.pdbx_description
1 polymer ?
#
loop_
_entity_poly.entity_id
_entity_poly.type
_entity_poly.pdbx_seq_one_letter_code
_entity_poly.pdbx_strand_id
1 'polypeptide(L)'
;MIYRLVLAVVVMTALLGVTAPALSTARADAASGTMERQVDGLRTELTRLVETDAATANGDARRTVSVRIPAGTYTNAGVSQLQFVDRGGVGVATWTVESRKQTERLVSIPIRTTAATDRLDEPGTHRLVFVLTRSNGQRMLRVHRFKFEAAARRSHA
;
A
#
# COMPACT_ATOMS: atom_id res chain seq x y z
N MET A 1 -40.72 -34.81 -18.69
CA MET A 1 -39.26 -34.78 -18.39
C MET A 1 -38.59 -33.45 -18.75
N ILE A 2 -38.98 -32.76 -19.83
CA ILE A 2 -38.36 -31.50 -20.29
C ILE A 2 -38.45 -30.34 -19.26
N TYR A 3 -39.59 -30.16 -18.58
CA TYR A 3 -39.77 -29.09 -17.59
C TYR A 3 -38.82 -29.17 -16.38
N ARG A 4 -38.41 -30.37 -15.97
CA ARG A 4 -37.45 -30.55 -14.86
C ARG A 4 -36.04 -30.08 -15.24
N LEU A 5 -35.65 -30.24 -16.51
CA LEU A 5 -34.32 -29.90 -17.00
C LEU A 5 -34.19 -28.39 -17.18
N VAL A 6 -35.24 -27.73 -17.69
CA VAL A 6 -35.29 -26.26 -17.80
C VAL A 6 -35.26 -25.60 -16.42
N LEU A 7 -36.00 -26.14 -15.44
CA LEU A 7 -36.00 -25.62 -14.08
C LEU A 7 -34.62 -25.73 -13.41
N ALA A 8 -33.92 -26.86 -13.59
CA ALA A 8 -32.58 -27.05 -13.05
C ALA A 8 -31.58 -26.05 -13.64
N VAL A 9 -31.64 -25.80 -14.95
CA VAL A 9 -30.75 -24.84 -15.62
C VAL A 9 -31.00 -23.41 -15.13
N VAL A 10 -32.27 -22.99 -15.01
CA VAL A 10 -32.64 -21.64 -14.52
C VAL A 10 -32.24 -21.45 -13.05
N VAL A 11 -32.43 -22.46 -12.20
CA VAL A 11 -32.01 -22.39 -10.79
C VAL A 11 -30.50 -22.31 -10.66
N MET A 12 -29.75 -23.02 -11.51
CA MET A 12 -28.28 -23.00 -11.48
C MET A 12 -27.71 -21.66 -11.96
N THR A 13 -28.26 -21.04 -13.00
CA THR A 13 -27.87 -19.67 -13.41
C THR A 13 -28.31 -18.61 -12.40
N ALA A 14 -29.47 -18.76 -11.77
CA ALA A 14 -29.89 -17.87 -10.69
C ALA A 14 -28.96 -17.96 -9.47
N LEU A 15 -28.51 -19.17 -9.08
CA LEU A 15 -27.52 -19.34 -8.02
C LEU A 15 -26.13 -18.78 -8.40
N LEU A 16 -25.68 -19.00 -9.63
CA LEU A 16 -24.37 -18.51 -10.09
C LEU A 16 -24.34 -16.96 -10.21
N GLY A 17 -25.45 -16.34 -10.60
CA GLY A 17 -25.57 -14.87 -10.65
C GLY A 17 -25.58 -14.21 -9.26
N VAL A 18 -26.08 -14.91 -8.23
CA VAL A 18 -26.16 -14.39 -6.85
C VAL A 18 -24.85 -14.59 -6.06
N THR A 19 -24.03 -15.58 -6.39
CA THR A 19 -22.78 -15.87 -5.66
C THR A 19 -21.58 -15.03 -6.11
N ALA A 20 -21.58 -14.56 -7.36
CA ALA A 20 -20.48 -13.76 -7.90
C ALA A 20 -20.22 -12.43 -7.15
N PRO A 21 -21.24 -11.63 -6.77
CA PRO A 21 -21.03 -10.36 -6.08
C PRO A 21 -20.43 -10.54 -4.68
N ALA A 22 -20.93 -11.53 -3.90
CA ALA A 22 -20.49 -11.76 -2.53
C ALA A 22 -19.02 -12.20 -2.44
N LEU A 23 -18.56 -12.97 -3.44
CA LEU A 23 -17.17 -13.37 -3.52
C LEU A 23 -16.27 -12.20 -3.96
N SER A 24 -16.74 -11.31 -4.85
CA SER A 24 -16.00 -10.08 -5.20
C SER A 24 -15.80 -9.17 -3.99
N THR A 25 -16.85 -8.96 -3.19
CA THR A 25 -16.76 -8.12 -1.99
C THR A 25 -15.82 -8.72 -0.94
N ALA A 26 -15.91 -10.03 -0.68
CA ALA A 26 -15.02 -10.69 0.28
C ALA A 26 -13.54 -10.60 -0.13
N ARG A 27 -13.24 -10.69 -1.43
CA ARG A 27 -11.88 -10.52 -1.97
C ARG A 27 -11.37 -9.08 -1.78
N ALA A 28 -12.21 -8.10 -2.08
CA ALA A 28 -11.90 -6.67 -1.91
C ALA A 28 -11.66 -6.32 -0.44
N ASP A 29 -12.47 -6.88 0.47
CA ASP A 29 -12.38 -6.63 1.90
C ASP A 29 -11.11 -7.27 2.49
N ALA A 30 -10.74 -8.47 2.04
CA ALA A 30 -9.50 -9.12 2.44
C ALA A 30 -8.23 -8.34 2.00
N ALA A 31 -8.24 -7.82 0.77
CA ALA A 31 -7.16 -6.96 0.26
C ALA A 31 -7.07 -5.64 1.02
N SER A 32 -8.22 -5.00 1.25
CA SER A 32 -8.33 -3.73 1.97
C SER A 32 -7.84 -3.89 3.41
N GLY A 33 -8.34 -4.90 4.14
CA GLY A 33 -7.89 -5.17 5.52
C GLY A 33 -6.41 -5.53 5.62
N THR A 34 -5.83 -6.13 4.58
CA THR A 34 -4.38 -6.39 4.54
C THR A 34 -3.57 -5.11 4.36
N MET A 35 -4.06 -4.18 3.54
CA MET A 35 -3.44 -2.85 3.38
C MET A 35 -3.60 -1.99 4.63
N GLU A 36 -4.78 -1.95 5.22
CA GLU A 36 -5.06 -1.21 6.46
C GLU A 36 -4.08 -1.61 7.57
N ARG A 37 -3.91 -2.92 7.83
CA ARG A 37 -2.94 -3.40 8.84
C ARG A 37 -1.50 -2.97 8.54
N GLN A 38 -1.10 -2.94 7.27
CA GLN A 38 0.24 -2.50 6.89
C GLN A 38 0.43 -1.00 7.04
N VAL A 39 -0.59 -0.22 6.67
CA VAL A 39 -0.61 1.24 6.80
C VAL A 39 -0.63 1.65 8.27
N ASP A 40 -1.37 0.94 9.12
CA ASP A 40 -1.35 1.12 10.57
C ASP A 40 0.02 0.84 11.18
N GLY A 41 0.66 -0.27 10.79
CA GLY A 41 2.03 -0.57 11.22
C GLY A 41 3.02 0.51 10.78
N LEU A 42 2.88 1.00 9.54
CA LEU A 42 3.68 2.12 9.04
C LEU A 42 3.42 3.40 9.85
N ARG A 43 2.16 3.73 10.14
CA ARG A 43 1.76 4.89 10.95
C ARG A 43 2.43 4.85 12.32
N THR A 44 2.37 3.73 13.03
CA THR A 44 3.03 3.58 14.33
C THR A 44 4.54 3.79 14.24
N GLU A 45 5.20 3.18 13.26
CA GLU A 45 6.65 3.29 13.05
C GLU A 45 7.09 4.72 12.68
N LEU A 46 6.32 5.40 11.83
CA LEU A 46 6.62 6.78 11.41
C LEU A 46 6.33 7.79 12.51
N THR A 47 5.24 7.62 13.27
CA THR A 47 4.97 8.44 14.45
C THR A 47 6.11 8.31 15.45
N ARG A 48 6.57 7.08 15.72
CA ARG A 48 7.73 6.85 16.59
C ARG A 48 8.96 7.59 16.08
N LEU A 49 9.31 7.45 14.78
CA LEU A 49 10.43 8.16 14.17
C LEU A 49 10.33 9.68 14.36
N VAL A 50 9.15 10.27 14.21
CA VAL A 50 8.95 11.72 14.33
C VAL A 50 9.00 12.21 15.79
N GLU A 51 8.55 11.39 16.73
CA GLU A 51 8.53 11.69 18.16
C GLU A 51 9.89 11.46 18.83
N THR A 52 10.60 10.41 18.46
CA THR A 52 11.85 10.01 19.12
C THR A 52 13.11 10.58 18.49
N ASP A 53 13.10 10.80 17.18
CA ASP A 53 14.32 11.18 16.46
C ASP A 53 14.37 12.67 16.12
N ALA A 54 15.59 13.21 16.12
CA ALA A 54 15.83 14.59 15.73
C ALA A 54 15.84 14.74 14.21
N ALA A 55 15.01 15.64 13.68
CA ALA A 55 15.07 16.01 12.27
C ALA A 55 16.35 16.84 11.99
N THR A 56 17.31 16.24 11.30
CA THR A 56 18.54 16.91 10.86
C THR A 56 18.43 17.35 9.40
N ALA A 57 19.25 18.31 8.98
CA ALA A 57 19.33 18.72 7.57
C ALA A 57 19.84 17.58 6.67
N ASN A 58 20.68 16.71 7.22
CA ASN A 58 21.30 15.59 6.50
C ASN A 58 20.43 14.32 6.46
N GLY A 59 19.36 14.26 7.24
CA GLY A 59 18.47 13.09 7.25
C GLY A 59 19.08 11.87 7.94
N ASP A 60 19.69 12.09 9.10
CA ASP A 60 20.36 11.01 9.85
C ASP A 60 19.35 10.01 10.43
N ALA A 61 18.17 10.51 10.79
CA ALA A 61 17.02 9.72 11.23
C ALA A 61 16.31 9.07 10.03
N ARG A 62 16.46 7.75 9.89
CA ARG A 62 15.88 6.97 8.79
C ARG A 62 15.23 5.68 9.28
N ARG A 63 14.11 5.30 8.67
CA ARG A 63 13.42 4.02 8.92
C ARG A 63 13.19 3.30 7.61
N THR A 64 13.58 2.03 7.57
CA THR A 64 13.33 1.16 6.41
C THR A 64 12.13 0.28 6.69
N VAL A 65 11.11 0.33 5.84
CA VAL A 65 9.87 -0.42 5.97
C VAL A 65 9.61 -1.21 4.70
N SER A 66 9.17 -2.45 4.84
CA SER A 66 8.74 -3.30 3.72
C SER A 66 7.22 -3.24 3.61
N VAL A 67 6.72 -2.76 2.48
CA VAL A 67 5.29 -2.70 2.17
C VAL A 67 5.00 -3.74 1.10
N ARG A 68 4.00 -4.60 1.33
CA ARG A 68 3.58 -5.62 0.38
C ARG A 68 2.30 -5.17 -0.31
N ILE A 69 2.37 -5.02 -1.63
CA ILE A 69 1.23 -4.77 -2.51
C ILE A 69 0.65 -6.13 -2.94
N PRO A 70 -0.56 -6.50 -2.49
CA PRO A 70 -1.21 -7.75 -2.87
C PRO A 70 -1.44 -7.82 -4.39
N ALA A 71 -1.00 -8.94 -4.99
CA ALA A 71 -1.33 -9.25 -6.38
C ALA A 71 -2.80 -9.70 -6.48
N GLY A 72 -3.45 -9.32 -7.58
CA GLY A 72 -4.77 -9.85 -7.92
C GLY A 72 -4.68 -11.36 -8.18
N THR A 73 -5.49 -12.13 -7.46
CA THR A 73 -5.60 -13.59 -7.64
C THR A 73 -7.06 -14.00 -7.68
N TYR A 74 -7.34 -15.27 -8.02
CA TYR A 74 -8.71 -15.80 -7.99
C TYR A 74 -9.40 -15.66 -6.63
N THR A 75 -8.68 -15.42 -5.53
CA THR A 75 -9.23 -15.29 -4.17
C THR A 75 -8.87 -13.96 -3.50
N ASN A 76 -8.23 -13.02 -4.19
CA ASN A 76 -7.83 -11.75 -3.59
C ASN A 76 -7.89 -10.60 -4.62
N ALA A 77 -8.55 -9.52 -4.25
CA ALA A 77 -8.54 -8.32 -5.06
C ALA A 77 -7.12 -7.73 -5.07
N GLY A 78 -6.58 -7.44 -6.24
CA GLY A 78 -5.29 -6.78 -6.33
C GLY A 78 -5.38 -5.34 -5.83
N VAL A 79 -4.31 -4.86 -5.20
CA VAL A 79 -4.14 -3.41 -5.01
C VAL A 79 -3.53 -2.87 -6.30
N SER A 80 -4.24 -1.95 -6.96
CA SER A 80 -3.81 -1.39 -8.24
C SER A 80 -2.81 -0.25 -8.08
N GLN A 81 -2.81 0.39 -6.91
CA GLN A 81 -1.99 1.56 -6.66
C GLN A 81 -1.88 1.85 -5.16
N LEU A 82 -0.68 2.20 -4.72
CA LEU A 82 -0.39 2.85 -3.44
C LEU A 82 0.41 4.14 -3.70
N GLN A 83 0.03 5.22 -3.03
CA GLN A 83 0.67 6.53 -3.10
C GLN A 83 0.87 7.12 -1.70
N PHE A 84 1.91 7.93 -1.55
CA PHE A 84 2.12 8.80 -0.39
C PHE A 84 2.06 10.25 -0.83
N VAL A 85 1.18 11.03 -0.21
CA VAL A 85 0.98 12.43 -0.58
C VAL A 85 0.92 13.32 0.65
N ASP A 86 1.28 14.58 0.47
CA ASP A 86 1.04 15.63 1.46
C ASP A 86 -0.35 16.22 1.23
N ARG A 87 -1.16 16.24 2.28
CA ARG A 87 -2.48 16.84 2.30
C ARG A 87 -2.59 17.81 3.47
N GLY A 88 -2.41 19.09 3.19
CA GLY A 88 -2.53 20.15 4.20
C GLY A 88 -1.45 20.10 5.29
N GLY A 89 -0.22 19.72 4.93
CA GLY A 89 0.91 19.61 5.88
C GLY A 89 0.96 18.28 6.61
N VAL A 90 0.15 17.31 6.21
CA VAL A 90 0.04 15.99 6.82
C VAL A 90 0.35 14.93 5.77
N GLY A 91 1.16 13.95 6.14
CA GLY A 91 1.46 12.78 5.33
C GLY A 91 0.30 11.80 5.33
N VAL A 92 -0.24 11.48 4.15
CA VAL A 92 -1.30 10.50 3.98
C VAL A 92 -0.89 9.40 3.00
N ALA A 93 -1.34 8.18 3.27
CA ALA A 93 -1.31 7.05 2.34
C ALA A 93 -2.62 6.98 1.58
N THR A 94 -2.57 6.64 0.30
CA THR A 94 -3.75 6.46 -0.53
C THR A 94 -3.56 5.20 -1.35
N TRP A 95 -4.54 4.29 -1.33
CA TRP A 95 -4.50 3.07 -2.13
C TRP A 95 -5.85 2.76 -2.77
N THR A 96 -5.83 1.93 -3.82
CA THR A 96 -7.03 1.55 -4.55
C THR A 96 -7.15 0.02 -4.65
N VAL A 97 -8.31 -0.52 -4.29
CA VAL A 97 -8.69 -1.93 -4.41
C VAL A 97 -9.99 -2.01 -5.21
N GLU A 98 -10.01 -2.74 -6.34
CA GLU A 98 -11.22 -2.88 -7.18
C GLU A 98 -11.98 -1.55 -7.40
N SER A 99 -11.25 -0.50 -7.78
CA SER A 99 -11.76 0.86 -8.00
C SER A 99 -12.25 1.63 -6.76
N ARG A 100 -12.13 1.06 -5.56
CA ARG A 100 -12.39 1.75 -4.28
C ARG A 100 -11.11 2.39 -3.77
N LYS A 101 -11.09 3.72 -3.74
CA LYS A 101 -9.98 4.51 -3.20
C LYS A 101 -10.13 4.66 -1.69
N GLN A 102 -9.08 4.28 -0.97
CA GLN A 102 -8.93 4.48 0.46
C GLN A 102 -7.87 5.54 0.72
N THR A 103 -8.03 6.30 1.80
CA THR A 103 -7.07 7.35 2.21
C THR A 103 -6.96 7.36 3.72
N GLU A 104 -5.72 7.27 4.20
CA GLU A 104 -5.44 7.20 5.63
C GLU A 104 -4.29 8.13 6.01
N ARG A 105 -4.38 8.71 7.21
CA ARG A 105 -3.34 9.58 7.76
C ARG A 105 -2.20 8.74 8.32
N LEU A 106 -0.99 9.00 7.82
CA LEU A 106 0.23 8.33 8.31
C LEU A 106 0.90 9.11 9.43
N VAL A 107 1.13 10.41 9.23
CA VAL A 107 1.98 11.19 10.13
C VAL A 107 1.58 12.67 10.09
N SER A 108 1.79 13.38 11.19
CA SER A 108 1.43 14.79 11.36
C SER A 108 2.34 15.80 10.64
N ILE A 109 3.34 15.32 9.90
CA ILE A 109 4.27 16.15 9.12
C ILE A 109 4.12 15.85 7.61
N PRO A 110 4.48 16.78 6.72
CA PRO A 110 4.36 16.56 5.28
C PRO A 110 5.28 15.42 4.80
N ILE A 111 4.78 14.64 3.85
CA ILE A 111 5.55 13.61 3.14
C ILE A 111 5.94 14.14 1.75
N ARG A 112 7.18 13.85 1.33
CA ARG A 112 7.71 14.13 0.00
C ARG A 112 8.20 12.84 -0.64
N THR A 113 7.64 12.51 -1.79
CA THR A 113 8.03 11.34 -2.58
C THR A 113 9.03 11.73 -3.67
N THR A 114 9.77 10.74 -4.13
CA THR A 114 10.53 10.79 -5.39
C THR A 114 9.70 10.16 -6.52
N ALA A 115 10.09 10.38 -7.79
CA ALA A 115 9.46 9.75 -8.95
C ALA A 115 9.46 8.20 -8.95
N ALA A 116 10.21 7.57 -8.04
CA ALA A 116 10.22 6.12 -7.87
C ALA A 116 9.30 5.62 -6.73
N THR A 117 8.61 6.55 -6.05
CA THR A 117 7.79 6.30 -4.84
C THR A 117 6.50 7.12 -4.82
N ASP A 118 6.27 7.91 -5.85
CA ASP A 118 5.04 8.68 -6.04
C ASP A 118 3.85 7.75 -6.26
N ARG A 119 4.09 6.66 -7.00
CA ARG A 119 3.14 5.59 -7.30
C ARG A 119 3.84 4.26 -7.22
N LEU A 120 3.29 3.36 -6.41
CA LEU A 120 3.65 1.95 -6.36
C LEU A 120 2.45 1.17 -6.89
N ASP A 121 2.54 0.69 -8.13
CA ASP A 121 1.48 -0.07 -8.80
C ASP A 121 1.90 -1.51 -9.11
N GLU A 122 3.19 -1.83 -9.03
CA GLU A 122 3.63 -3.20 -9.22
C GLU A 122 3.27 -4.06 -7.98
N PRO A 123 2.63 -5.23 -8.16
CA PRO A 123 2.44 -6.16 -7.05
C PRO A 123 3.77 -6.69 -6.50
N GLY A 124 3.81 -7.01 -5.21
CA GLY A 124 4.99 -7.57 -4.56
C GLY A 124 5.46 -6.78 -3.34
N THR A 125 6.67 -7.08 -2.87
CA THR A 125 7.24 -6.42 -1.69
C THR A 125 8.13 -5.26 -2.12
N HIS A 126 7.76 -4.06 -1.68
CA HIS A 126 8.47 -2.81 -1.90
C HIS A 126 9.15 -2.39 -0.62
N ARG A 127 10.47 -2.21 -0.67
CA ARG A 127 11.22 -1.70 0.46
C ARG A 127 11.36 -0.20 0.32
N LEU A 128 10.86 0.54 1.30
CA LEU A 128 10.82 2.00 1.33
C LEU A 128 11.70 2.49 2.47
N VAL A 129 12.44 3.57 2.23
CA VAL A 129 13.21 4.28 3.25
C VAL A 129 12.55 5.62 3.48
N PHE A 130 12.11 5.83 4.71
CA PHE A 130 11.57 7.09 5.19
C PHE A 130 12.69 7.83 5.92
N VAL A 131 13.01 9.03 5.44
CA VAL A 131 14.08 9.86 5.99
C VAL A 131 13.46 11.11 6.57
N LEU A 132 13.62 11.30 7.88
CA LEU A 132 13.18 12.50 8.56
C LEU A 132 14.19 13.61 8.32
N THR A 133 13.76 14.66 7.63
CA THR A 133 14.61 15.78 7.26
C THR A 133 14.01 17.08 7.76
N ARG A 134 14.85 18.11 7.91
CA ARG A 134 14.41 19.48 8.14
C ARG A 134 14.75 20.34 6.94
N SER A 135 13.76 21.00 6.36
CA SER A 135 13.93 21.96 5.27
C SER A 135 13.09 23.20 5.56
N ASN A 136 13.68 24.39 5.37
CA ASN A 136 13.07 25.68 5.70
C ASN A 136 12.52 25.75 7.14
N GLY A 137 13.22 25.14 8.10
CA GLY A 137 12.79 25.06 9.51
C GLY A 137 11.67 24.06 9.80
N GLN A 138 11.02 23.51 8.76
CA GLN A 138 9.94 22.53 8.90
C GLN A 138 10.47 21.10 8.84
N ARG A 139 9.90 20.23 9.69
CA ARG A 139 10.15 18.79 9.62
C ARG A 139 9.35 18.20 8.47
N MET A 140 9.99 17.37 7.66
CA MET A 140 9.33 16.67 6.55
C MET A 140 9.93 15.27 6.38
N LEU A 141 9.09 14.35 5.92
CA LEU A 141 9.48 12.97 5.71
C LEU A 141 9.70 12.72 4.22
N ARG A 142 10.91 12.32 3.82
CA ARG A 142 11.22 11.97 2.43
C ARG A 142 11.12 10.46 2.24
N VAL A 143 10.46 10.02 1.19
CA VAL A 143 10.32 8.61 0.84
C VAL A 143 11.22 8.27 -0.33
N HIS A 144 12.02 7.23 -0.16
CA HIS A 144 12.90 6.68 -1.18
C HIS A 144 12.59 5.20 -1.37
N ARG A 145 12.56 4.74 -2.63
CA ARG A 145 12.49 3.30 -2.91
C ARG A 145 13.88 2.76 -2.64
N PHE A 146 13.98 1.78 -1.75
CA PHE A 146 15.21 1.03 -1.59
C PHE A 146 15.39 0.20 -2.85
N LYS A 147 16.17 0.71 -3.81
CA LYS A 147 16.74 -0.16 -4.84
C LYS A 147 17.68 -1.09 -4.09
N PHE A 148 17.36 -2.37 -4.08
CA PHE A 148 18.39 -3.38 -3.93
C PHE A 148 19.28 -3.17 -5.16
N GLU A 149 20.28 -2.30 -5.06
CA GLU A 149 21.44 -2.46 -5.90
C GLU A 149 21.90 -3.86 -5.52
N ALA A 150 21.64 -4.83 -6.39
CA ALA A 150 22.27 -6.11 -6.26
C ALA A 150 23.75 -5.76 -6.25
N ALA A 151 24.35 -5.81 -5.06
CA ALA A 151 25.77 -5.90 -4.88
C ALA A 151 26.16 -7.24 -5.50
N ALA A 152 26.12 -7.29 -6.84
CA ALA A 152 26.79 -8.26 -7.66
C ALA A 152 28.26 -7.98 -7.43
N ARG A 153 28.74 -8.58 -6.34
CA ARG A 153 30.08 -9.13 -6.18
C ARG A 153 31.10 -8.45 -7.10
N ARG A 154 31.67 -7.35 -6.65
CA ARG A 154 33.12 -7.19 -6.84
C ARG A 154 33.77 -8.16 -5.86
N SER A 155 33.74 -9.44 -6.23
CA SER A 155 34.68 -10.41 -5.69
C SER A 155 36.05 -10.02 -6.22
N HIS A 156 36.85 -9.54 -5.29
CA HIS A 156 38.29 -9.65 -5.24
C HIS A 156 38.82 -10.89 -5.98
N ALA A 157 39.62 -10.69 -7.03
CA ALA A 157 40.79 -11.48 -7.43
C ALA A 157 41.44 -10.78 -8.63
#